data_AF-A0AAV7YZQ2-F1
#
_entry.id   AF-A0AAV7YZQ2-F1
#
_cell.length_a   1.000
_cell.length_b   1.000
_cell.length_c   1.000
_cell.angle_alpha   90.00
_cell.angle_beta   90.00
_cell.angle_gamma   90.00
#
_symmetry.space_group_name_H-M   'P 1'
#
loop_
_entity.id
_entity.type
_entity.pdbx_description
1 polymer ?
#
loop_
_entity_poly.entity_id
_entity_poly.type
_entity_poly.pdbx_seq_one_letter_code
_entity_poly.pdbx_strand_id
1 'polypeptide(L)'
;MDQTIYDVFKGLLNNKDMHDVVLKVDGSTIYAHSLVLASSGEFWKQCFYEGKNKDFYSFDSKTQKWTFEISDLSKAHLMDLLEFCYTRVPKLRDDNVVRTFKFCEKFPMEVMKNHCGEFLAKNITENNVMEILQEFKVKSLEEQAFKFLAEDVAPWKKKDLFVGCQDPELITKIIKIEQIGAPELFVFRRLVEYGKDLCKKEGMEENPENLKSVLGDYLPLIRLDLMTRKEFSEISKTMLYTIEQLCDASFKTLSNFDCKKHPISRGPPIIQKERMKILHMSANGQDWCENTKKSIMSTGISQITMINAETQTPTLEEMLKHHVVWVNSCRSFHNPQEVGDRLASFVEAGGSVVICAAHTLRNDNAKWVMQGRLTTGGFLPMSKGALKQGKRSKLGAIIQKEHLIVENVKKFEGGRFSSRILGQPTEGAELIAKWSDGTPLILEKKKGERYGAVVVLNIRPPNSDLDRKYWNKKTDGALMIANAVEYAAGESKLKFD
;
A
#
# COMPACT_ATOMS: atom_id res chain seq x y z
N MET A 1 -11.02 -50.52 -5.94
CA MET A 1 -11.08 -49.12 -5.50
C MET A 1 -11.04 -49.19 -3.99
N ASP A 2 -9.90 -48.90 -3.39
CA ASP A 2 -9.73 -49.02 -1.95
C ASP A 2 -10.56 -47.92 -1.27
N GLN A 3 -11.70 -48.30 -0.70
CA GLN A 3 -12.49 -47.42 0.15
C GLN A 3 -11.69 -47.16 1.43
N THR A 4 -11.54 -45.89 1.79
CA THR A 4 -10.96 -45.52 3.08
C THR A 4 -11.94 -45.84 4.20
N ILE A 5 -11.45 -45.96 5.44
CA ILE A 5 -12.34 -46.14 6.60
C ILE A 5 -13.36 -44.99 6.75
N TYR A 6 -13.01 -43.80 6.28
CA TYR A 6 -13.91 -42.65 6.23
C TYR A 6 -15.05 -42.82 5.21
N ASP A 7 -14.80 -43.49 4.08
CA ASP A 7 -15.85 -43.81 3.09
C ASP A 7 -16.85 -44.83 3.66
N VAL A 8 -16.36 -45.79 4.45
CA VAL A 8 -17.21 -46.74 5.18
C VAL A 8 -18.05 -46.01 6.23
N PHE A 9 -17.44 -45.14 7.04
CA PHE A 9 -18.16 -44.34 8.04
C PHE A 9 -19.18 -43.38 7.41
N LYS A 10 -18.90 -42.83 6.23
CA LYS A 10 -19.86 -42.00 5.49
C LYS A 10 -21.17 -42.74 5.21
N GLY A 11 -21.11 -44.05 4.94
CA GLY A 11 -22.30 -44.89 4.74
C GLY A 11 -23.17 -45.08 6.01
N LEU A 12 -22.63 -44.77 7.19
CA LEU A 12 -23.35 -44.81 8.47
C LEU A 12 -23.97 -43.46 8.86
N LEU A 13 -23.73 -42.39 8.10
CA LEU A 13 -24.32 -41.08 8.35
C LEU A 13 -25.85 -41.14 8.21
N ASN A 14 -26.57 -40.73 9.26
CA ASN A 14 -28.04 -40.78 9.32
C ASN A 14 -28.62 -42.18 9.03
N ASN A 15 -27.88 -43.23 9.38
CA ASN A 15 -28.31 -44.62 9.25
C ASN A 15 -29.01 -45.08 10.54
N LYS A 16 -30.09 -45.85 10.41
CA LYS A 16 -30.83 -46.45 11.53
C LYS A 16 -30.13 -47.68 12.12
N ASP A 17 -29.21 -48.28 11.38
CA ASP A 17 -28.44 -49.43 11.85
C ASP A 17 -27.48 -48.98 12.95
N MET A 18 -27.46 -49.71 14.07
CA MET A 18 -26.54 -49.50 15.21
C MET A 18 -26.54 -48.11 15.86
N HIS A 19 -27.51 -47.24 15.52
CA HIS A 19 -27.60 -45.93 16.16
C HIS A 19 -27.95 -46.04 17.65
N ASP A 20 -27.25 -45.24 18.44
CA ASP A 20 -27.46 -45.04 19.88
C ASP A 20 -27.69 -43.56 20.20
N VAL A 21 -27.63 -42.67 19.21
CA VAL A 21 -27.91 -41.23 19.32
C VAL A 21 -29.01 -40.82 18.35
N VAL A 22 -29.95 -40.02 18.84
CA VAL A 22 -31.06 -39.43 18.10
C VAL A 22 -30.99 -37.91 18.25
N LEU A 23 -30.86 -37.20 17.13
CA LEU A 23 -30.82 -35.73 17.09
C LEU A 23 -32.14 -35.24 16.49
N LYS A 24 -32.91 -34.46 17.25
CA LYS A 24 -34.14 -33.82 16.78
C LYS A 24 -33.83 -32.39 16.37
N VAL A 25 -34.18 -32.02 15.14
CA VAL A 25 -33.92 -30.70 14.55
C VAL A 25 -35.05 -30.35 13.58
N ASP A 26 -35.63 -29.15 13.65
CA ASP A 26 -36.74 -28.71 12.79
C ASP A 26 -37.90 -29.73 12.64
N GLY A 27 -38.25 -30.43 13.72
CA GLY A 27 -39.25 -31.51 13.69
C GLY A 27 -38.82 -32.78 12.92
N SER A 28 -37.61 -32.81 12.36
CA SER A 28 -36.96 -33.99 11.79
C SER A 28 -36.15 -34.76 12.83
N THR A 29 -35.97 -36.06 12.58
CA THR A 29 -35.09 -36.93 13.36
C THR A 29 -33.89 -37.35 12.51
N ILE A 30 -32.69 -37.24 13.08
CA ILE A 30 -31.43 -37.69 12.51
C ILE A 30 -30.82 -38.75 13.43
N TYR A 31 -30.31 -39.83 12.86
CA TYR A 31 -29.68 -40.93 13.58
C TYR A 31 -28.15 -40.81 13.57
N ALA A 32 -27.51 -41.06 14.70
CA ALA A 32 -26.06 -40.96 14.83
C ALA A 32 -25.49 -41.99 15.81
N HIS A 33 -24.15 -42.05 15.88
CA HIS A 33 -23.40 -42.99 16.68
C HIS A 33 -22.56 -42.25 17.73
N SER A 34 -22.75 -42.57 19.00
CA SER A 34 -22.08 -41.90 20.14
C SER A 34 -20.56 -42.00 20.03
N LEU A 35 -20.04 -43.15 19.60
CA LEU A 35 -18.61 -43.38 19.39
C LEU A 35 -18.00 -42.39 18.39
N VAL A 36 -18.69 -42.15 17.27
CA VAL A 36 -18.23 -41.23 16.22
C VAL A 36 -18.28 -39.79 16.71
N LEU A 37 -19.38 -39.39 17.36
CA LEU A 37 -19.55 -38.05 17.90
C LEU A 37 -18.56 -37.75 19.04
N ALA A 38 -18.37 -38.67 19.97
CA ALA A 38 -17.39 -38.57 21.06
C ALA A 38 -15.96 -38.46 20.55
N SER A 39 -15.64 -39.19 19.47
CA SER A 39 -14.33 -39.08 18.82
C SER A 39 -14.15 -37.74 18.10
N SER A 40 -15.23 -37.00 17.85
CA SER A 40 -15.22 -35.77 17.06
C SER A 40 -15.13 -34.48 17.89
N GLY A 41 -15.48 -34.51 19.17
CA GLY A 41 -15.39 -33.35 20.03
C GLY A 41 -15.55 -33.65 21.52
N GLU A 42 -14.99 -32.79 22.36
CA GLU A 42 -14.96 -32.96 23.81
C GLU A 42 -16.36 -32.83 24.43
N PHE A 43 -17.20 -31.95 23.87
CA PHE A 43 -18.59 -31.81 24.27
C PHE A 43 -19.34 -33.15 24.30
N TRP A 44 -19.18 -33.97 23.26
CA TRP A 44 -19.86 -35.25 23.13
C TRP A 44 -19.33 -36.27 24.15
N LYS A 45 -18.01 -36.30 24.40
CA LYS A 45 -17.43 -37.16 25.45
C LYS A 45 -17.99 -36.81 26.83
N GLN A 46 -18.08 -35.52 27.13
CA GLN A 46 -18.62 -35.02 28.38
C GLN A 46 -20.09 -35.42 28.57
N CYS A 47 -20.89 -35.40 27.49
CA CYS A 47 -22.27 -35.85 27.53
C CYS A 47 -22.37 -37.36 27.77
N PHE A 48 -21.66 -38.16 26.95
CA PHE A 48 -21.84 -39.62 26.91
C PHE A 48 -21.14 -40.38 28.02
N TYR A 49 -19.96 -39.93 28.45
CA TYR A 49 -19.10 -40.68 29.36
C TYR A 49 -18.92 -40.00 30.73
N GLU A 50 -19.01 -38.68 30.80
CA GLU A 50 -18.83 -37.94 32.07
C GLU A 50 -20.16 -37.53 32.72
N GLY A 51 -21.29 -37.69 32.02
CA GLY A 51 -22.62 -37.32 32.52
C GLY A 51 -22.80 -35.81 32.76
N LYS A 52 -22.03 -34.96 32.06
CA LYS A 52 -22.16 -33.49 32.08
C LYS A 52 -23.16 -33.01 31.04
N ASN A 53 -23.48 -31.71 31.02
CA ASN A 53 -24.35 -31.07 30.02
C ASN A 53 -25.74 -31.70 29.89
N LYS A 54 -26.34 -32.13 31.01
CA LYS A 54 -27.62 -32.85 31.06
C LYS A 54 -28.80 -32.07 30.49
N ASP A 55 -28.70 -30.74 30.44
CA ASP A 55 -29.74 -29.89 29.86
C ASP A 55 -29.89 -30.07 28.35
N PHE A 56 -28.89 -30.66 27.68
CA PHE A 56 -28.88 -30.84 26.22
C PHE A 56 -29.42 -32.21 25.76
N TYR A 57 -29.61 -33.17 26.66
CA TYR A 57 -30.04 -34.51 26.27
C TYR A 57 -30.94 -35.19 27.28
N SER A 58 -31.67 -36.19 26.79
CA SER A 58 -32.30 -37.22 27.60
C SER A 58 -31.69 -38.58 27.26
N PHE A 59 -31.51 -39.43 28.27
CA PHE A 59 -30.99 -40.78 28.11
C PHE A 59 -32.05 -41.79 28.55
N ASP A 60 -32.45 -42.67 27.65
CA ASP A 60 -33.38 -43.76 27.94
C ASP A 60 -32.59 -45.02 28.35
N SER A 61 -32.65 -45.35 29.64
CA SER A 61 -31.96 -46.51 30.21
C SER A 61 -32.46 -47.85 29.71
N LYS A 62 -33.69 -47.95 29.16
CA LYS A 62 -34.22 -49.19 28.60
C LYS A 62 -33.71 -49.45 27.19
N THR A 63 -33.68 -48.42 26.36
CA THR A 63 -33.22 -48.54 24.97
C THR A 63 -31.73 -48.25 24.80
N GLN A 64 -31.06 -47.74 25.84
CA GLN A 64 -29.66 -47.29 25.83
C GLN A 64 -29.41 -46.22 24.77
N LYS A 65 -30.37 -45.30 24.58
CA LYS A 65 -30.31 -44.25 23.55
C LYS A 65 -30.29 -42.86 24.13
N TRP A 66 -29.47 -42.02 23.52
CA TRP A 66 -29.35 -40.59 23.80
C TRP A 66 -30.22 -39.80 22.83
N THR A 67 -31.02 -38.86 23.32
CA THR A 67 -31.81 -37.95 22.50
C THR A 67 -31.40 -36.51 22.77
N PHE A 68 -31.01 -35.76 21.74
CA PHE A 68 -30.69 -34.34 21.81
C PHE A 68 -31.72 -33.54 21.02
N GLU A 69 -32.06 -32.36 21.51
CA GLU A 69 -32.89 -31.38 20.81
C GLU A 69 -32.03 -30.20 20.38
N ILE A 70 -31.92 -29.99 19.07
CA ILE A 70 -31.10 -28.96 18.46
C ILE A 70 -32.03 -27.96 17.77
N SER A 71 -32.11 -26.76 18.32
CA SER A 71 -32.96 -25.67 17.82
C SER A 71 -32.21 -24.64 16.98
N ASP A 72 -30.88 -24.56 17.12
CA ASP A 72 -30.11 -23.41 16.61
C ASP A 72 -29.59 -23.61 15.18
N LEU A 73 -29.79 -24.80 14.61
CA LEU A 73 -29.34 -25.16 13.28
C LEU A 73 -30.48 -25.74 12.48
N SER A 74 -30.52 -25.39 11.20
CA SER A 74 -31.36 -26.12 10.26
C SER A 74 -30.88 -27.56 10.11
N LYS A 75 -31.77 -28.49 9.77
CA LYS A 75 -31.42 -29.88 9.41
C LYS A 75 -30.24 -29.99 8.45
N ALA A 76 -30.19 -29.17 7.40
CA ALA A 76 -29.14 -29.23 6.37
C ALA A 76 -27.75 -28.89 6.95
N HIS A 77 -27.63 -27.80 7.70
CA HIS A 77 -26.38 -27.43 8.38
C HIS A 77 -25.92 -28.48 9.40
N LEU A 78 -26.85 -29.07 10.16
CA LEU A 78 -26.50 -30.15 11.10
C LEU A 78 -25.98 -31.39 10.36
N MET A 79 -26.55 -31.73 9.20
CA MET A 79 -26.04 -32.83 8.37
C MET A 79 -24.63 -32.56 7.84
N ASP A 80 -24.31 -31.33 7.42
CA ASP A 80 -22.94 -30.95 7.00
C ASP A 80 -21.93 -31.12 8.15
N LEU A 81 -22.30 -30.73 9.38
CA LEU A 81 -21.50 -30.93 10.59
C LEU A 81 -21.32 -32.40 10.95
N LEU A 82 -22.39 -33.19 10.87
CA LEU A 82 -22.32 -34.63 11.13
C LEU A 82 -21.46 -35.31 10.09
N GLU A 83 -21.59 -34.99 8.80
CA GLU A 83 -20.73 -35.57 7.77
C GLU A 83 -19.24 -35.32 8.08
N PHE A 84 -18.88 -34.14 8.61
CA PHE A 84 -17.53 -33.90 9.10
C PHE A 84 -17.12 -34.83 10.25
N CYS A 85 -18.00 -35.11 11.22
CA CYS A 85 -17.72 -36.06 12.30
C CYS A 85 -17.39 -37.48 11.76
N TYR A 86 -18.06 -37.92 10.69
CA TYR A 86 -17.84 -39.24 10.09
C TYR A 86 -16.66 -39.28 9.11
N THR A 87 -16.42 -38.19 8.38
CA THR A 87 -15.50 -38.19 7.23
C THR A 87 -14.23 -37.38 7.44
N ARG A 88 -14.23 -36.46 8.41
CA ARG A 88 -13.20 -35.43 8.62
C ARG A 88 -13.00 -34.47 7.45
N VAL A 89 -13.93 -34.44 6.50
CA VAL A 89 -13.91 -33.49 5.38
C VAL A 89 -14.93 -32.38 5.65
N PRO A 90 -14.49 -31.14 5.91
CA PRO A 90 -15.40 -30.04 6.20
C PRO A 90 -16.05 -29.51 4.90
N LYS A 91 -17.38 -29.30 4.94
CA LYS A 91 -18.15 -28.70 3.83
C LYS A 91 -18.43 -27.22 4.10
N LEU A 92 -17.39 -26.40 4.04
CA LEU A 92 -17.47 -24.97 4.29
C LEU A 92 -17.77 -24.20 3.00
N ARG A 93 -18.62 -23.19 3.13
CA ARG A 93 -19.08 -22.28 2.09
C ARG A 93 -19.27 -20.89 2.72
N ASP A 94 -19.27 -19.86 1.90
CA ASP A 94 -19.42 -18.47 2.37
C ASP A 94 -20.72 -18.26 3.15
N ASP A 95 -21.79 -19.00 2.81
CA ASP A 95 -23.12 -18.88 3.43
C ASP A 95 -23.28 -19.62 4.77
N ASN A 96 -22.40 -20.59 5.06
CA ASN A 96 -22.51 -21.46 6.24
C ASN A 96 -21.38 -21.30 7.26
N VAL A 97 -20.20 -20.82 6.85
CA VAL A 97 -18.98 -20.87 7.67
C VAL A 97 -19.12 -20.12 9.00
N VAL A 98 -19.79 -18.97 9.01
CA VAL A 98 -20.01 -18.19 10.24
C VAL A 98 -20.90 -18.91 11.24
N ARG A 99 -22.02 -19.47 10.77
CA ARG A 99 -22.92 -20.26 11.63
C ARG A 99 -22.23 -21.51 12.15
N THR A 100 -21.47 -22.19 11.30
CA THR A 100 -20.67 -23.36 11.68
C THR A 100 -19.64 -23.00 12.75
N PHE A 101 -18.94 -21.87 12.62
CA PHE A 101 -17.98 -21.42 13.63
C PHE A 101 -18.65 -21.14 14.98
N LYS A 102 -19.75 -20.35 14.99
CA LYS A 102 -20.53 -20.06 16.21
C LYS A 102 -21.01 -21.34 16.89
N PHE A 103 -21.45 -22.32 16.09
CA PHE A 103 -21.82 -23.64 16.61
C PHE A 103 -20.63 -24.35 17.26
N CYS A 104 -19.43 -24.30 16.65
CA CYS A 104 -18.22 -24.89 17.22
C CYS A 104 -17.74 -24.18 18.50
N GLU A 105 -18.14 -22.92 18.74
CA GLU A 105 -17.90 -22.24 20.01
C GLU A 105 -18.89 -22.70 21.10
N LYS A 106 -20.16 -22.81 20.74
CA LYS A 106 -21.20 -23.32 21.65
C LYS A 106 -20.96 -24.79 22.00
N PHE A 107 -20.51 -25.58 21.03
CA PHE A 107 -20.21 -27.00 21.14
C PHE A 107 -18.74 -27.21 20.77
N PRO A 108 -17.81 -27.18 21.76
CA PRO A 108 -16.37 -27.19 21.53
C PRO A 108 -15.89 -28.32 20.59
N MET A 109 -15.73 -27.96 19.32
CA MET A 109 -15.24 -28.83 18.23
C MET A 109 -14.03 -28.15 17.59
N GLU A 110 -12.91 -28.14 18.31
CA GLU A 110 -11.69 -27.40 17.95
C GLU A 110 -11.19 -27.67 16.52
N VAL A 111 -11.23 -28.93 16.06
CA VAL A 111 -10.77 -29.28 14.71
C VAL A 111 -11.64 -28.60 13.65
N MET A 112 -12.97 -28.60 13.79
CA MET A 112 -13.86 -27.92 12.85
C MET A 112 -13.70 -26.40 12.94
N LYS A 113 -13.55 -25.87 14.16
CA LYS A 113 -13.30 -24.45 14.42
C LYS A 113 -12.06 -23.96 13.69
N ASN A 114 -10.97 -24.73 13.71
CA ASN A 114 -9.74 -24.43 12.98
C ASN A 114 -9.95 -24.42 11.47
N HIS A 115 -10.67 -25.41 10.91
CA HIS A 115 -10.99 -25.42 9.49
C HIS A 115 -11.85 -24.22 9.08
N CYS A 116 -12.82 -23.79 9.90
CA CYS A 116 -13.56 -22.55 9.69
C CYS A 116 -12.65 -21.33 9.65
N GLY A 117 -11.72 -21.23 10.60
CA GLY A 117 -10.73 -20.14 10.66
C GLY A 117 -9.82 -20.10 9.43
N GLU A 118 -9.31 -21.26 8.99
CA GLU A 118 -8.50 -21.37 7.78
C GLU A 118 -9.27 -21.03 6.50
N PHE A 119 -10.53 -21.45 6.43
CA PHE A 119 -11.40 -21.12 5.29
C PHE A 119 -11.65 -19.62 5.21
N LEU A 120 -11.95 -18.97 6.34
CA LEU A 120 -12.16 -17.53 6.42
C LEU A 120 -10.88 -16.76 6.11
N ALA A 121 -9.75 -17.19 6.64
CA ALA A 121 -8.43 -16.60 6.38
C ALA A 121 -8.08 -16.57 4.89
N LYS A 122 -8.41 -17.63 4.15
CA LYS A 122 -8.17 -17.72 2.69
C LYS A 122 -9.18 -16.91 1.86
N ASN A 123 -10.34 -16.59 2.41
CA ASN A 123 -11.46 -15.95 1.70
C ASN A 123 -11.90 -14.65 2.38
N ILE A 124 -10.96 -13.86 2.89
CA ILE A 124 -11.26 -12.51 3.40
C ILE A 124 -11.60 -11.60 2.21
N THR A 125 -12.73 -10.91 2.30
CA THR A 125 -13.25 -9.99 1.29
C THR A 125 -13.80 -8.73 1.95
N GLU A 126 -14.10 -7.72 1.14
CA GLU A 126 -14.79 -6.51 1.58
C GLU A 126 -16.21 -6.77 2.12
N ASN A 127 -16.78 -7.96 1.89
CA ASN A 127 -18.12 -8.33 2.39
C ASN A 127 -18.08 -8.93 3.80
N ASN A 128 -17.02 -9.65 4.16
CA ASN A 128 -16.97 -10.42 5.40
C ASN A 128 -15.94 -9.91 6.42
N VAL A 129 -15.01 -9.02 6.03
CA VAL A 129 -13.90 -8.59 6.93
C VAL A 129 -14.39 -8.02 8.27
N MET A 130 -15.48 -7.25 8.27
CA MET A 130 -16.01 -6.64 9.49
C MET A 130 -16.79 -7.64 10.36
N GLU A 131 -17.46 -8.62 9.75
CA GLU A 131 -18.08 -9.72 10.49
C GLU A 131 -17.00 -10.61 11.10
N ILE A 132 -15.91 -10.87 10.35
CA ILE A 132 -14.75 -11.62 10.84
C ILE A 132 -14.16 -10.96 12.09
N LEU A 133 -13.90 -9.65 12.04
CA LEU A 133 -13.29 -8.91 13.16
C LEU A 133 -14.19 -8.82 14.40
N GLN A 134 -15.51 -8.81 14.22
CA GLN A 134 -16.47 -8.70 15.34
C GLN A 134 -16.75 -10.06 15.99
N GLU A 135 -16.91 -11.10 15.17
CA GLU A 135 -17.41 -12.40 15.63
C GLU A 135 -16.27 -13.37 15.97
N PHE A 136 -15.13 -13.27 15.29
CA PHE A 136 -14.06 -14.25 15.39
C PHE A 136 -12.89 -13.68 16.20
N LYS A 137 -12.90 -13.94 17.50
CA LYS A 137 -11.82 -13.53 18.42
C LYS A 137 -10.59 -14.45 18.33
N VAL A 138 -10.17 -14.77 17.10
CA VAL A 138 -9.02 -15.64 16.79
C VAL A 138 -7.86 -14.78 16.29
N LYS A 139 -6.78 -14.70 17.07
CA LYS A 139 -5.63 -13.80 16.81
C LYS A 139 -5.08 -13.89 15.38
N SER A 140 -4.85 -15.11 14.87
CA SER A 140 -4.27 -15.31 13.53
C SER A 140 -5.19 -14.87 12.39
N LEU A 141 -6.50 -14.94 12.59
CA LEU A 141 -7.51 -14.49 11.64
C LEU A 141 -7.69 -12.97 11.74
N GLU A 142 -7.67 -12.44 12.95
CA GLU A 142 -7.69 -11.00 13.25
C GLU A 142 -6.51 -10.30 12.56
N GLU A 143 -5.28 -10.80 12.73
CA GLU A 143 -4.07 -10.25 12.07
C GLU A 143 -4.20 -10.22 10.54
N GLN A 144 -4.78 -11.25 9.92
CA GLN A 144 -5.00 -11.31 8.48
C GLN A 144 -6.09 -10.34 8.02
N ALA A 145 -7.16 -10.20 8.78
CA ALA A 145 -8.23 -9.24 8.49
C ALA A 145 -7.74 -7.79 8.62
N PHE A 146 -6.96 -7.47 9.66
CA PHE A 146 -6.30 -6.17 9.80
C PHE A 146 -5.32 -5.90 8.66
N LYS A 147 -4.54 -6.91 8.24
CA LYS A 147 -3.65 -6.80 7.08
C LYS A 147 -4.43 -6.50 5.80
N PHE A 148 -5.56 -7.17 5.58
CA PHE A 148 -6.42 -6.89 4.43
C PHE A 148 -6.97 -5.45 4.43
N LEU A 149 -7.41 -4.94 5.59
CA LEU A 149 -7.80 -3.53 5.73
C LEU A 149 -6.65 -2.54 5.49
N ALA A 150 -5.43 -2.94 5.84
CA ALA A 150 -4.22 -2.14 5.64
C ALA A 150 -3.74 -2.12 4.18
N GLU A 151 -3.91 -3.21 3.43
CA GLU A 151 -3.35 -3.34 2.07
C GLU A 151 -4.35 -3.08 0.94
N ASP A 152 -5.65 -3.34 1.14
CA ASP A 152 -6.68 -3.24 0.10
C ASP A 152 -7.62 -2.03 0.30
N VAL A 153 -7.93 -1.33 -0.79
CA VAL A 153 -8.85 -0.19 -0.81
C VAL A 153 -10.33 -0.61 -0.92
N ALA A 154 -10.62 -1.85 -1.33
CA ALA A 154 -11.98 -2.32 -1.58
C ALA A 154 -12.92 -2.19 -0.38
N PRO A 155 -12.54 -2.58 0.86
CA PRO A 155 -13.38 -2.37 2.05
C PRO A 155 -13.73 -0.90 2.28
N TRP A 156 -12.77 -0.01 2.07
CA TRP A 156 -12.93 1.44 2.29
C TRP A 156 -13.84 2.13 1.27
N LYS A 157 -14.21 1.48 0.16
CA LYS A 157 -15.18 1.99 -0.82
C LYS A 157 -16.63 1.74 -0.40
N LYS A 158 -16.87 0.80 0.52
CA LYS A 158 -18.21 0.46 1.01
C LYS A 158 -18.70 1.43 2.06
N LYS A 159 -19.88 2.03 1.85
CA LYS A 159 -20.42 3.04 2.78
C LYS A 159 -20.78 2.45 4.14
N ASP A 160 -21.17 1.18 4.14
CA ASP A 160 -21.64 0.40 5.27
C ASP A 160 -20.52 -0.29 6.07
N LEU A 161 -19.24 -0.04 5.76
CA LEU A 161 -18.10 -0.72 6.41
C LEU A 161 -18.19 -0.74 7.94
N PHE A 162 -18.50 0.39 8.57
CA PHE A 162 -18.63 0.47 10.03
C PHE A 162 -20.07 0.41 10.54
N VAL A 163 -21.05 0.43 9.64
CA VAL A 163 -22.48 0.46 10.02
C VAL A 163 -22.82 -0.84 10.75
N GLY A 164 -23.53 -0.73 11.87
CA GLY A 164 -23.89 -1.88 12.69
C GLY A 164 -22.80 -2.36 13.67
N CYS A 165 -21.56 -1.87 13.58
CA CYS A 165 -20.49 -2.24 14.51
C CYS A 165 -20.80 -1.76 15.94
N GLN A 166 -20.81 -2.70 16.89
CA GLN A 166 -21.15 -2.43 18.30
C GLN A 166 -19.93 -2.23 19.20
N ASP A 167 -18.73 -2.46 18.70
CA ASP A 167 -17.47 -2.38 19.46
C ASP A 167 -16.67 -1.11 19.12
N PRO A 168 -16.70 -0.07 19.99
CA PRO A 168 -15.92 1.16 19.83
C PRO A 168 -14.39 0.93 19.80
N GLU A 169 -13.90 -0.06 20.55
CA GLU A 169 -12.46 -0.35 20.63
C GLU A 169 -11.96 -0.93 19.31
N LEU A 170 -12.76 -1.79 18.67
CA LEU A 170 -12.46 -2.33 17.34
C LEU A 170 -12.33 -1.21 16.30
N ILE A 171 -13.29 -0.29 16.25
CA ILE A 171 -13.25 0.87 15.34
C ILE A 171 -11.99 1.71 15.60
N THR A 172 -11.68 1.95 16.87
CA THR A 172 -10.46 2.66 17.28
C THR A 172 -9.19 1.95 16.80
N LYS A 173 -9.10 0.63 16.94
CA LYS A 173 -7.97 -0.17 16.44
C LYS A 173 -7.84 -0.07 14.91
N ILE A 174 -8.95 -0.13 14.18
CA ILE A 174 -8.96 -0.04 12.72
C ILE A 174 -8.49 1.33 12.24
N ILE A 175 -8.94 2.43 12.86
CA ILE A 175 -8.53 3.79 12.48
C ILE A 175 -7.05 4.05 12.80
N LYS A 176 -6.53 3.42 13.86
CA LYS A 176 -5.13 3.53 14.29
C LYS A 176 -4.15 2.70 13.45
N ILE A 177 -4.60 1.97 12.43
CA ILE A 177 -3.70 1.25 11.51
C ILE A 177 -2.71 2.26 10.89
N GLU A 178 -1.41 2.05 11.12
CA GLU A 178 -0.36 2.99 10.73
C GLU A 178 -0.32 3.27 9.23
N GLN A 179 -0.56 2.24 8.41
CA GLN A 179 -0.56 2.32 6.96
C GLN A 179 -1.86 1.74 6.41
N ILE A 180 -2.77 2.62 5.98
CA ILE A 180 -4.03 2.22 5.34
C ILE A 180 -3.86 2.40 3.83
N GLY A 181 -4.14 1.36 3.05
CA GLY A 181 -4.07 1.34 1.58
C GLY A 181 -5.14 2.17 0.88
N ALA A 182 -5.82 3.05 1.61
CA ALA A 182 -6.88 3.92 1.15
C ALA A 182 -6.58 5.38 1.54
N PRO A 183 -7.04 6.37 0.75
CA PRO A 183 -6.96 7.77 1.15
C PRO A 183 -7.65 8.00 2.50
N GLU A 184 -7.08 8.83 3.36
CA GLU A 184 -7.63 9.10 4.69
C GLU A 184 -9.07 9.69 4.60
N LEU A 185 -9.40 10.37 3.50
CA LEU A 185 -10.77 10.82 3.23
C LEU A 185 -11.78 9.66 3.24
N PHE A 186 -11.40 8.46 2.80
CA PHE A 186 -12.30 7.31 2.83
C PHE A 186 -12.58 6.88 4.26
N VAL A 187 -11.55 6.83 5.12
CA VAL A 187 -11.66 6.56 6.55
C VAL A 187 -12.62 7.55 7.20
N PHE A 188 -12.44 8.85 6.94
CA PHE A 188 -13.33 9.91 7.42
C PHE A 188 -14.78 9.70 6.95
N ARG A 189 -14.98 9.42 5.66
CA ARG A 189 -16.33 9.14 5.12
C ARG A 189 -16.99 7.94 5.79
N ARG A 190 -16.23 6.88 6.12
CA ARG A 190 -16.77 5.71 6.85
C ARG A 190 -17.18 6.08 8.27
N LEU A 191 -16.38 6.88 8.96
CA LEU A 191 -16.75 7.41 10.28
C LEU A 191 -18.01 8.27 10.23
N VAL A 192 -18.19 9.12 9.22
CA VAL A 192 -19.41 9.93 9.08
C VAL A 192 -20.64 9.04 8.90
N GLU A 193 -20.56 8.00 8.07
CA GLU A 193 -21.68 7.05 7.92
C GLU A 193 -21.94 6.25 9.20
N TYR A 194 -20.89 5.89 9.95
CA TYR A 194 -21.03 5.28 11.27
C TYR A 194 -21.71 6.22 12.30
N GLY A 195 -21.33 7.49 12.33
CA GLY A 195 -21.94 8.49 13.20
C GLY A 195 -23.43 8.66 12.90
N LYS A 196 -23.83 8.64 11.63
CA LYS A 196 -25.26 8.65 11.24
C LYS A 196 -26.01 7.42 11.74
N ASP A 197 -25.39 6.24 11.71
CA ASP A 197 -25.97 5.01 12.27
C ASP A 197 -26.15 5.12 13.79
N LEU A 198 -25.16 5.67 14.51
CA LEU A 198 -25.26 5.92 15.95
C LEU A 198 -26.37 6.93 16.29
N CYS A 199 -26.44 8.07 15.59
CA CYS A 199 -27.52 9.05 15.80
C CYS A 199 -28.90 8.42 15.60
N LYS A 200 -29.08 7.57 14.58
CA LYS A 200 -30.35 6.83 14.36
C LYS A 200 -30.69 5.91 15.52
N LYS A 201 -29.71 5.16 16.04
CA LYS A 201 -29.92 4.26 17.19
C LYS A 201 -30.30 5.01 18.46
N GLU A 202 -29.76 6.22 18.64
CA GLU A 202 -30.04 7.08 19.78
C GLU A 202 -31.28 7.99 19.57
N GLY A 203 -31.95 7.90 18.42
CA GLY A 203 -33.13 8.71 18.10
C GLY A 203 -32.84 10.20 17.85
N MET A 204 -31.60 10.53 17.48
CA MET A 204 -31.13 11.88 17.20
C MET A 204 -31.19 12.21 15.70
N GLU A 205 -31.35 13.49 15.37
CA GLU A 205 -31.24 13.98 13.99
C GLU A 205 -29.79 13.96 13.48
N GLU A 206 -29.59 13.69 12.19
CA GLU A 206 -28.29 13.65 11.50
C GLU A 206 -27.69 15.05 11.27
N ASN A 207 -27.51 15.83 12.34
CA ASN A 207 -26.91 17.17 12.28
C ASN A 207 -25.44 17.17 12.76
N PRO A 208 -24.65 18.21 12.42
CA PRO A 208 -23.23 18.26 12.78
C PRO A 208 -22.93 18.25 14.28
N GLU A 209 -23.83 18.76 15.12
CA GLU A 209 -23.66 18.80 16.58
C GLU A 209 -23.76 17.39 17.18
N ASN A 210 -24.81 16.66 16.80
CA ASN A 210 -25.01 15.27 17.23
C ASN A 210 -23.89 14.36 16.69
N LEU A 211 -23.48 14.55 15.43
CA LEU A 211 -22.36 13.80 14.85
C LEU A 211 -21.04 14.07 15.58
N LYS A 212 -20.77 15.30 16.02
CA LYS A 212 -19.59 15.60 16.86
C LYS A 212 -19.69 14.94 18.23
N SER A 213 -20.89 14.89 18.81
CA SER A 213 -21.12 14.25 20.10
C SER A 213 -20.79 12.75 20.04
N VAL A 214 -21.30 12.04 19.03
CA VAL A 214 -21.09 10.58 18.91
C VAL A 214 -19.72 10.20 18.34
N LEU A 215 -19.10 11.07 17.52
CA LEU A 215 -17.79 10.81 16.91
C LEU A 215 -16.60 11.43 17.65
N GLY A 216 -16.84 12.10 18.78
CA GLY A 216 -15.86 12.96 19.45
C GLY A 216 -14.50 12.31 19.70
N ASP A 217 -14.47 11.04 20.10
CA ASP A 217 -13.23 10.30 20.38
C ASP A 217 -12.50 9.81 19.13
N TYR A 218 -13.20 9.72 17.99
CA TYR A 218 -12.64 9.22 16.73
C TYR A 218 -12.10 10.35 15.84
N LEU A 219 -12.71 11.53 15.87
CA LEU A 219 -12.30 12.67 15.05
C LEU A 219 -10.82 13.08 15.25
N PRO A 220 -10.25 13.04 16.47
CA PRO A 220 -8.82 13.31 16.69
C PRO A 220 -7.88 12.24 16.13
N LEU A 221 -8.39 11.03 15.87
CA LEU A 221 -7.59 9.92 15.32
C LEU A 221 -7.44 10.00 13.80
N ILE A 222 -8.28 10.79 13.13
CA ILE A 222 -8.19 11.02 11.69
C ILE A 222 -6.98 11.90 11.38
N ARG A 223 -6.13 11.39 10.50
CA ARG A 223 -4.87 12.00 10.07
C ARG A 223 -5.14 13.02 8.99
N LEU A 224 -5.71 14.16 9.37
CA LEU A 224 -6.01 15.28 8.46
C LEU A 224 -4.78 15.71 7.64
N ASP A 225 -3.58 15.52 8.18
CA ASP A 225 -2.30 15.79 7.54
C ASP A 225 -1.99 14.90 6.32
N LEU A 226 -2.68 13.77 6.15
CA LEU A 226 -2.61 12.89 4.97
C LEU A 226 -3.55 13.30 3.84
N MET A 227 -4.45 14.25 4.07
CA MET A 227 -5.48 14.63 3.11
C MET A 227 -5.04 15.82 2.23
N THR A 228 -5.58 15.88 1.02
CA THR A 228 -5.33 16.95 0.06
C THR A 228 -6.24 18.15 0.27
N ARG A 229 -5.87 19.31 -0.31
CA ARG A 229 -6.69 20.53 -0.26
C ARG A 229 -8.10 20.34 -0.83
N LYS A 230 -8.26 19.49 -1.86
CA LYS A 230 -9.58 19.17 -2.43
C LYS A 230 -10.44 18.40 -1.44
N GLU A 231 -9.84 17.50 -0.68
CA GLU A 231 -10.53 16.70 0.33
C GLU A 231 -10.93 17.56 1.54
N PHE A 232 -10.12 18.55 1.93
CA PHE A 232 -10.51 19.53 2.95
C PHE A 232 -11.76 20.34 2.58
N SER A 233 -11.95 20.67 1.29
CA SER A 233 -13.18 21.32 0.85
C SER A 233 -14.41 20.43 0.99
N GLU A 234 -14.24 19.11 1.02
CA GLU A 234 -15.35 18.19 1.27
C GLU A 234 -15.62 18.06 2.76
N ILE A 235 -14.56 17.94 3.56
CA ILE A 235 -14.66 17.82 5.02
C ILE A 235 -15.24 19.09 5.64
N SER A 236 -14.88 20.27 5.15
CA SER A 236 -15.41 21.53 5.67
C SER A 236 -16.94 21.62 5.54
N LYS A 237 -17.53 20.98 4.52
CA LYS A 237 -18.99 20.95 4.31
C LYS A 237 -19.73 20.16 5.38
N THR A 238 -19.06 19.22 6.05
CA THR A 238 -19.70 18.42 7.12
C THR A 238 -19.78 19.19 8.44
N MET A 239 -19.05 20.31 8.57
CA MET A 239 -18.93 21.11 9.80
C MET A 239 -18.39 20.33 11.01
N LEU A 240 -17.83 19.12 10.82
CA LEU A 240 -17.29 18.28 11.88
C LEU A 240 -15.93 18.77 12.41
N TYR A 241 -15.19 19.51 11.59
CA TYR A 241 -14.00 20.25 12.00
C TYR A 241 -14.23 21.74 11.85
N THR A 242 -13.64 22.53 12.74
CA THR A 242 -13.62 23.99 12.56
C THR A 242 -12.71 24.37 11.40
N ILE A 243 -12.95 25.54 10.81
CA ILE A 243 -12.03 26.10 9.82
C ILE A 243 -10.63 26.24 10.41
N GLU A 244 -10.52 26.63 11.69
CA GLU A 244 -9.24 26.70 12.40
C GLU A 244 -8.55 25.33 12.49
N GLN A 245 -9.26 24.25 12.82
CA GLN A 245 -8.68 22.90 12.87
C GLN A 245 -8.22 22.40 11.49
N LEU A 246 -9.00 22.68 10.44
CA LEU A 246 -8.63 22.34 9.06
C LEU A 246 -7.50 23.23 8.57
N CYS A 247 -7.50 24.51 8.92
CA CYS A 247 -6.41 25.44 8.66
C CYS A 247 -5.16 24.98 9.40
N ASP A 248 -5.21 24.67 10.70
CA ASP A 248 -4.09 24.17 11.50
C ASP A 248 -3.57 22.83 10.99
N ALA A 249 -4.45 21.92 10.55
CA ALA A 249 -4.03 20.69 9.89
C ALA A 249 -3.36 20.98 8.55
N SER A 250 -3.95 21.87 7.73
CA SER A 250 -3.34 22.33 6.48
C SER A 250 -2.03 23.06 6.71
N PHE A 251 -1.93 23.83 7.79
CA PHE A 251 -0.77 24.58 8.22
C PHE A 251 0.24 23.61 8.81
N LYS A 252 -0.11 22.49 9.45
CA LYS A 252 0.81 21.41 9.84
C LYS A 252 1.33 20.67 8.61
N THR A 253 0.47 20.38 7.63
CA THR A 253 0.89 19.87 6.32
C THR A 253 1.83 20.84 5.60
N LEU A 254 1.60 22.16 5.74
CA LEU A 254 2.41 23.24 5.18
C LEU A 254 3.60 23.67 6.08
N SER A 255 3.61 23.37 7.38
CA SER A 255 4.65 23.71 8.38
C SER A 255 5.48 22.51 8.81
N ASN A 256 5.21 21.34 8.22
CA ASN A 256 6.25 20.38 7.85
C ASN A 256 7.31 20.99 6.90
N PHE A 257 7.16 22.28 6.52
CA PHE A 257 8.20 23.20 6.06
C PHE A 257 8.64 24.25 7.12
N ASP A 258 8.81 23.95 8.41
CA ASP A 258 9.95 24.49 9.20
C ASP A 258 10.22 23.76 10.53
N CYS A 259 11.51 23.62 10.86
CA CYS A 259 12.09 22.71 11.84
C CYS A 259 11.81 23.07 13.32
N LYS A 260 11.42 22.08 14.13
CA LYS A 260 12.16 21.57 15.32
C LYS A 260 11.30 20.60 16.16
N LYS A 261 11.81 19.37 16.26
CA LYS A 261 11.46 18.24 17.14
C LYS A 261 10.57 17.14 16.52
N HIS A 262 11.27 16.03 16.30
CA HIS A 262 10.88 14.66 15.96
C HIS A 262 10.66 14.31 14.48
N PRO A 263 11.27 13.18 14.04
CA PRO A 263 11.45 12.84 12.64
C PRO A 263 10.24 12.06 12.12
N ILE A 264 9.87 12.32 10.87
CA ILE A 264 9.61 11.35 9.78
C ILE A 264 9.14 12.22 8.61
N SER A 265 10.06 12.47 7.68
CA SER A 265 9.80 13.13 6.41
C SER A 265 8.81 12.32 5.57
N ARG A 266 7.66 12.91 5.20
CA ARG A 266 6.81 12.32 4.16
C ARG A 266 7.35 12.68 2.80
N GLY A 267 8.08 11.73 2.24
CA GLY A 267 8.30 11.68 0.81
C GLY A 267 7.15 11.03 0.04
N PRO A 268 7.18 11.07 -1.31
CA PRO A 268 6.25 10.33 -2.16
C PRO A 268 6.21 8.84 -1.81
N PRO A 269 5.11 8.13 -2.15
CA PRO A 269 4.96 6.70 -1.90
C PRO A 269 6.19 5.94 -2.38
N ILE A 270 6.82 5.22 -1.46
CA ILE A 270 8.01 4.42 -1.73
C ILE A 270 7.57 3.25 -2.62
N ILE A 271 7.79 3.39 -3.93
CA ILE A 271 7.84 2.23 -4.80
C ILE A 271 9.01 1.39 -4.28
N GLN A 272 8.74 0.16 -3.84
CA GLN A 272 9.79 -0.78 -3.43
C GLN A 272 10.86 -0.81 -4.52
N LYS A 273 12.14 -0.66 -4.15
CA LYS A 273 13.23 -0.44 -5.12
C LYS A 273 13.31 -1.53 -6.17
N GLU A 274 12.89 -2.73 -5.80
CA GLU A 274 12.84 -3.95 -6.61
C GLU A 274 11.77 -3.91 -7.70
N ARG A 275 10.74 -3.07 -7.55
CA ARG A 275 9.62 -2.90 -8.51
C ARG A 275 9.76 -1.66 -9.38
N MET A 276 10.77 -0.82 -9.15
CA MET A 276 10.98 0.40 -9.92
C MET A 276 11.54 0.11 -11.32
N LYS A 277 10.71 0.29 -12.34
CA LYS A 277 11.13 0.26 -13.75
C LYS A 277 11.77 1.59 -14.17
N ILE A 278 13.08 1.59 -14.40
CA ILE A 278 13.87 2.78 -14.80
C ILE A 278 14.39 2.63 -16.23
N LEU A 279 14.18 3.64 -17.07
CA LEU A 279 14.84 3.74 -18.38
C LEU A 279 15.98 4.75 -18.33
N HIS A 280 17.22 4.29 -18.47
CA HIS A 280 18.39 5.16 -18.58
C HIS A 280 18.74 5.41 -20.05
N MET A 281 18.42 6.61 -20.52
CA MET A 281 18.69 7.10 -21.87
C MET A 281 19.98 7.93 -21.87
N SER A 282 21.08 7.36 -22.35
CA SER A 282 22.41 7.97 -22.26
C SER A 282 23.08 8.09 -23.62
N ALA A 283 23.51 9.31 -23.98
CA ALA A 283 24.36 9.58 -25.14
C ALA A 283 25.84 9.73 -24.71
N ASN A 284 26.41 8.64 -24.18
CA ASN A 284 27.79 8.57 -23.69
C ASN A 284 28.46 7.25 -24.15
N GLY A 285 29.80 7.22 -24.10
CA GLY A 285 30.56 5.98 -24.30
C GLY A 285 30.23 4.89 -23.28
N GLN A 286 30.39 3.62 -23.68
CA GLN A 286 29.98 2.45 -22.91
C GLN A 286 30.54 2.43 -21.47
N ASP A 287 31.85 2.64 -21.29
CA ASP A 287 32.48 2.66 -19.96
C ASP A 287 31.84 3.68 -19.00
N TRP A 288 31.33 4.78 -19.54
CA TRP A 288 30.69 5.84 -18.76
C TRP A 288 29.30 5.44 -18.30
N CYS A 289 28.52 4.85 -19.21
CA CYS A 289 27.22 4.27 -18.91
C CYS A 289 27.36 3.17 -17.86
N GLU A 290 28.35 2.28 -17.98
CA GLU A 290 28.60 1.21 -17.02
C GLU A 290 29.05 1.72 -15.65
N ASN A 291 29.96 2.71 -15.58
CA ASN A 291 30.35 3.33 -14.30
C ASN A 291 29.14 3.94 -13.57
N THR A 292 28.32 4.65 -14.33
CA THR A 292 27.13 5.34 -13.83
C THR A 292 26.08 4.32 -13.35
N LYS A 293 25.82 3.26 -14.14
CA LYS A 293 24.92 2.17 -13.78
C LYS A 293 25.39 1.43 -12.52
N LYS A 294 26.67 1.03 -12.44
CA LYS A 294 27.23 0.35 -11.26
C LYS A 294 27.08 1.17 -9.98
N SER A 295 27.28 2.49 -10.08
CA SER A 295 27.11 3.40 -8.94
C SER A 295 25.69 3.37 -8.40
N ILE A 296 24.68 3.44 -9.26
CA ILE A 296 23.29 3.40 -8.83
C ILE A 296 22.89 2.01 -8.35
N MET A 297 23.32 0.94 -9.03
CA MET A 297 22.99 -0.41 -8.57
C MET A 297 23.50 -0.71 -7.15
N SER A 298 24.61 -0.06 -6.74
CA SER A 298 25.12 -0.18 -5.37
C SER A 298 24.20 0.39 -4.27
N THR A 299 23.15 1.14 -4.62
CA THR A 299 22.18 1.71 -3.67
C THR A 299 20.92 0.87 -3.50
N GLY A 300 20.89 -0.34 -4.09
CA GLY A 300 19.76 -1.29 -4.03
C GLY A 300 18.82 -1.24 -5.24
N ILE A 301 19.03 -0.33 -6.20
CA ILE A 301 18.25 -0.27 -7.43
C ILE A 301 18.69 -1.39 -8.38
N SER A 302 17.80 -2.31 -8.74
CA SER A 302 18.14 -3.49 -9.54
C SER A 302 17.63 -3.47 -10.99
N GLN A 303 16.54 -2.76 -11.29
CA GLN A 303 15.90 -2.76 -12.62
C GLN A 303 16.18 -1.48 -13.43
N ILE A 304 17.31 -1.47 -14.16
CA ILE A 304 17.68 -0.36 -15.07
C ILE A 304 17.78 -0.87 -16.52
N THR A 305 16.84 -0.44 -17.35
CA THR A 305 16.87 -0.62 -18.80
C THR A 305 17.77 0.46 -19.41
N MET A 306 18.79 0.07 -20.17
CA MET A 306 19.73 1.02 -20.79
C MET A 306 19.39 1.23 -22.27
N ILE A 307 19.41 2.48 -22.72
CA ILE A 307 19.35 2.83 -24.15
C ILE A 307 20.51 3.74 -24.52
N ASN A 308 21.20 3.37 -25.61
CA ASN A 308 22.20 4.22 -26.24
C ASN A 308 21.52 5.31 -27.07
N ALA A 309 21.50 6.52 -26.53
CA ALA A 309 20.84 7.64 -27.18
C ALA A 309 21.66 8.28 -28.31
N GLU A 310 22.89 7.80 -28.58
CA GLU A 310 23.68 8.20 -29.76
C GLU A 310 23.17 7.53 -31.04
N THR A 311 22.59 6.33 -30.93
CA THR A 311 22.19 5.50 -32.08
C THR A 311 20.69 5.41 -32.28
N GLN A 312 19.90 5.71 -31.25
CA GLN A 312 18.43 5.63 -31.32
C GLN A 312 17.76 6.60 -30.34
N THR A 313 16.46 6.81 -30.53
CA THR A 313 15.59 7.45 -29.54
C THR A 313 14.45 6.47 -29.23
N PRO A 314 14.15 6.15 -27.95
CA PRO A 314 13.04 5.25 -27.61
C PRO A 314 11.70 5.87 -27.94
N THR A 315 10.77 5.06 -28.42
CA THR A 315 9.38 5.46 -28.67
C THR A 315 8.68 5.83 -27.36
N LEU A 316 7.59 6.60 -27.45
CA LEU A 316 6.78 6.91 -26.28
C LEU A 316 6.23 5.64 -25.61
N GLU A 317 5.80 4.66 -26.40
CA GLU A 317 5.28 3.39 -25.90
C GLU A 317 6.32 2.62 -25.08
N GLU A 318 7.59 2.60 -25.51
CA GLU A 318 8.69 2.01 -24.75
C GLU A 318 8.96 2.77 -23.44
N MET A 319 8.89 4.11 -23.48
CA MET A 319 9.06 4.94 -22.29
C MET A 319 7.95 4.71 -21.27
N LEU A 320 6.69 4.57 -21.72
CA LEU A 320 5.52 4.32 -20.88
C LEU A 320 5.54 2.98 -20.12
N LYS A 321 6.48 2.08 -20.43
CA LYS A 321 6.73 0.84 -19.66
C LYS A 321 7.57 1.09 -18.40
N HIS A 322 7.97 2.32 -18.14
CA HIS A 322 8.87 2.71 -17.05
C HIS A 322 8.25 3.85 -16.22
N HIS A 323 8.53 3.88 -14.91
CA HIS A 323 8.06 4.97 -14.04
C HIS A 323 8.82 6.27 -14.33
N VAL A 324 10.12 6.12 -14.60
CA VAL A 324 11.07 7.21 -14.71
C VAL A 324 12.02 7.01 -15.88
N VAL A 325 12.26 8.11 -16.60
CA VAL A 325 13.31 8.18 -17.62
C VAL A 325 14.44 9.06 -17.10
N TRP A 326 15.60 8.44 -16.90
CA TRP A 326 16.81 9.12 -16.53
C TRP A 326 17.64 9.43 -17.77
N VAL A 327 18.03 10.68 -17.97
CA VAL A 327 18.68 11.14 -19.20
C VAL A 327 19.94 11.95 -18.95
N ASN A 328 20.97 11.66 -19.75
CA ASN A 328 22.20 12.44 -19.80
C ASN A 328 22.90 12.32 -21.16
N SER A 329 23.77 13.28 -21.46
CA SER A 329 24.65 13.22 -22.63
C SER A 329 26.05 13.70 -22.32
N CYS A 330 27.02 13.26 -23.11
CA CYS A 330 28.34 13.86 -23.26
C CYS A 330 28.85 13.75 -24.70
N ARG A 331 28.00 13.25 -25.59
CA ARG A 331 28.14 13.13 -27.04
C ARG A 331 26.77 13.48 -27.67
N SER A 332 26.69 13.37 -29.00
CA SER A 332 25.49 13.75 -29.74
C SER A 332 24.33 12.78 -29.48
N PHE A 333 23.14 13.31 -29.23
CA PHE A 333 21.93 12.50 -29.37
C PHE A 333 21.73 12.15 -30.85
N HIS A 334 21.14 10.98 -31.12
CA HIS A 334 20.70 10.59 -32.46
C HIS A 334 19.76 11.64 -33.05
N ASN A 335 18.77 12.05 -32.26
CA ASN A 335 17.83 13.11 -32.61
C ASN A 335 17.49 13.98 -31.38
N PRO A 336 18.22 15.09 -31.15
CA PRO A 336 18.04 15.93 -29.96
C PRO A 336 16.65 16.56 -29.82
N GLN A 337 15.99 16.85 -30.95
CA GLN A 337 14.64 17.41 -31.00
C GLN A 337 13.62 16.37 -30.56
N GLU A 338 13.69 15.18 -31.15
CA GLU A 338 12.75 14.09 -30.86
C GLU A 338 12.88 13.56 -29.44
N VAL A 339 14.10 13.48 -28.88
CA VAL A 339 14.32 13.16 -27.46
C VAL A 339 13.51 14.11 -26.57
N GLY A 340 13.60 15.42 -26.82
CA GLY A 340 12.87 16.42 -26.05
C GLY A 340 11.35 16.38 -26.25
N ASP A 341 10.91 16.12 -27.48
CA ASP A 341 9.48 16.04 -27.80
C ASP A 341 8.82 14.81 -27.14
N ARG A 342 9.52 13.67 -27.13
CA ARG A 342 9.05 12.42 -26.51
C ARG A 342 9.11 12.47 -24.99
N LEU A 343 10.16 13.07 -24.41
CA LEU A 343 10.22 13.28 -22.95
C LEU A 343 9.09 14.20 -22.46
N ALA A 344 8.74 15.24 -23.22
CA ALA A 344 7.58 16.07 -22.90
C ALA A 344 6.28 15.26 -22.93
N SER A 345 6.05 14.46 -23.98
CA SER A 345 4.89 13.55 -24.07
C SER A 345 4.84 12.56 -22.90
N PHE A 346 6.00 12.04 -22.50
CA PHE A 346 6.11 11.11 -21.39
C PHE A 346 5.72 11.77 -20.06
N VAL A 347 6.19 13.00 -19.81
CA VAL A 347 5.78 13.79 -18.63
C VAL A 347 4.30 14.11 -18.64
N GLU A 348 3.75 14.49 -19.79
CA GLU A 348 2.33 14.76 -19.99
C GLU A 348 1.46 13.51 -19.75
N ALA A 349 1.97 12.32 -20.08
CA ALA A 349 1.32 11.04 -19.81
C ALA A 349 1.46 10.57 -18.36
N GLY A 350 2.18 11.32 -17.52
CA GLY A 350 2.35 11.04 -16.09
C GLY A 350 3.69 10.40 -15.70
N GLY A 351 4.57 10.11 -16.64
CA GLY A 351 5.92 9.59 -16.35
C GLY A 351 6.88 10.67 -15.85
N SER A 352 7.86 10.33 -15.01
CA SER A 352 8.79 11.33 -14.45
C SER A 352 10.15 11.32 -15.13
N VAL A 353 10.85 12.45 -15.18
CA VAL A 353 12.14 12.58 -15.84
C VAL A 353 13.21 13.07 -14.88
N VAL A 354 14.36 12.40 -14.86
CA VAL A 354 15.57 12.86 -14.15
C VAL A 354 16.63 13.24 -15.16
N ILE A 355 17.20 14.44 -15.06
CA ILE A 355 18.18 14.96 -16.01
C ILE A 355 19.48 15.28 -15.29
N CYS A 356 20.61 14.72 -15.75
CA CYS A 356 21.92 15.23 -15.35
C CYS A 356 22.38 16.33 -16.32
N ALA A 357 22.40 17.58 -15.84
CA ALA A 357 22.37 18.75 -16.73
C ALA A 357 23.70 19.15 -17.37
N ALA A 358 24.86 18.77 -16.81
CA ALA A 358 26.15 19.40 -17.14
C ALA A 358 26.45 19.50 -18.65
N HIS A 359 26.06 18.49 -19.42
CA HIS A 359 26.20 18.47 -20.88
C HIS A 359 24.86 18.42 -21.62
N THR A 360 23.82 17.94 -20.95
CA THR A 360 22.48 17.75 -21.51
C THR A 360 21.70 19.05 -21.69
N LEU A 361 21.95 20.07 -20.86
CA LEU A 361 21.20 21.34 -20.84
C LEU A 361 22.09 22.56 -21.10
N ARG A 362 23.17 22.41 -21.88
CA ARG A 362 24.03 23.55 -22.22
C ARG A 362 23.33 24.50 -23.19
N ASN A 363 23.80 25.75 -23.30
CA ASN A 363 23.31 26.71 -24.30
C ASN A 363 24.15 26.75 -25.59
N ASP A 364 25.14 25.87 -25.71
CA ASP A 364 25.98 25.67 -26.90
C ASP A 364 25.94 24.21 -27.37
N ASN A 365 26.62 23.87 -28.46
CA ASN A 365 26.74 22.51 -28.98
C ASN A 365 25.40 21.77 -29.17
N ALA A 366 24.61 22.25 -30.14
CA ALA A 366 23.23 21.82 -30.40
C ALA A 366 23.03 20.30 -30.53
N LYS A 367 24.05 19.54 -30.95
CA LYS A 367 23.94 18.08 -31.10
C LYS A 367 23.99 17.31 -29.78
N TRP A 368 24.70 17.81 -28.78
CA TRP A 368 24.85 17.13 -27.47
C TRP A 368 23.73 17.50 -26.50
N VAL A 369 23.02 18.58 -26.80
CA VAL A 369 22.09 19.21 -25.89
C VAL A 369 20.67 18.82 -26.25
N MET A 370 19.85 18.55 -25.24
CA MET A 370 18.43 18.30 -25.41
C MET A 370 17.72 19.51 -26.02
N GLN A 371 16.78 19.26 -26.94
CA GLN A 371 15.97 20.28 -27.59
C GLN A 371 14.48 19.98 -27.39
N GLY A 372 13.61 20.35 -28.32
CA GLY A 372 12.20 19.97 -28.30
C GLY A 372 11.36 20.57 -27.17
N ARG A 373 10.12 20.06 -27.08
CA ARG A 373 9.07 20.54 -26.18
C ARG A 373 9.45 20.46 -24.71
N LEU A 374 10.31 19.52 -24.30
CA LEU A 374 10.75 19.51 -22.89
C LEU A 374 11.47 20.83 -22.53
N THR A 375 12.28 21.36 -23.45
CA THR A 375 13.05 22.59 -23.23
C THR A 375 12.27 23.88 -23.47
N THR A 376 11.27 23.86 -24.36
CA THR A 376 10.51 25.05 -24.78
C THR A 376 9.11 25.14 -24.16
N GLY A 377 8.52 24.01 -23.75
CA GLY A 377 7.16 23.89 -23.21
C GLY A 377 7.05 24.10 -21.70
N GLY A 378 8.08 24.68 -21.07
CA GLY A 378 8.07 25.04 -19.66
C GLY A 378 8.19 23.87 -18.67
N PHE A 379 8.71 22.71 -19.08
CA PHE A 379 8.85 21.53 -18.21
C PHE A 379 10.09 21.57 -17.33
N LEU A 380 11.19 22.11 -17.84
CA LEU A 380 12.45 22.10 -17.11
C LEU A 380 12.38 22.97 -15.84
N PRO A 381 12.94 22.53 -14.71
CA PRO A 381 13.10 23.36 -13.51
C PRO A 381 14.26 24.35 -13.60
N MET A 382 15.17 24.17 -14.57
CA MET A 382 16.33 25.02 -14.78
C MET A 382 16.42 25.42 -16.25
N SER A 383 16.75 26.68 -16.51
CA SER A 383 17.10 27.15 -17.85
C SER A 383 18.37 26.48 -18.37
N LYS A 384 18.52 26.43 -19.70
CA LYS A 384 19.81 26.08 -20.30
C LYS A 384 20.87 27.11 -19.91
N GLY A 385 22.14 26.72 -19.88
CA GLY A 385 23.21 27.63 -19.44
C GLY A 385 24.61 27.23 -19.93
N ALA A 386 25.55 28.15 -19.79
CA ALA A 386 26.94 27.88 -20.14
C ALA A 386 27.54 26.81 -19.22
N LEU A 387 28.40 25.94 -19.77
CA LEU A 387 29.12 24.96 -18.95
C LEU A 387 30.13 25.67 -18.04
N LYS A 388 30.07 25.34 -16.75
CA LYS A 388 31.09 25.62 -15.75
C LYS A 388 31.81 24.34 -15.37
N GLN A 389 33.13 24.31 -15.54
CA GLN A 389 33.99 23.20 -15.11
C GLN A 389 35.40 23.69 -14.79
N GLY A 390 36.21 22.82 -14.18
CA GLY A 390 37.64 23.07 -13.94
C GLY A 390 37.96 23.74 -12.60
N LYS A 391 36.93 24.14 -11.84
CA LYS A 391 37.04 24.59 -10.45
C LYS A 391 36.27 23.64 -9.55
N ARG A 392 36.98 23.02 -8.60
CA ARG A 392 36.41 22.12 -7.59
C ARG A 392 35.28 22.82 -6.84
N SER A 393 34.18 22.11 -6.68
CA SER A 393 33.04 22.52 -5.88
C SER A 393 32.48 21.29 -5.17
N LYS A 394 31.71 21.53 -4.11
CA LYS A 394 31.09 20.50 -3.28
C LYS A 394 29.63 20.85 -3.02
N LEU A 395 28.92 19.96 -2.33
CA LEU A 395 27.62 20.28 -1.75
C LEU A 395 27.72 21.56 -0.92
N GLY A 396 26.90 22.54 -1.26
CA GLY A 396 26.74 23.79 -0.55
C GLY A 396 25.50 23.75 0.33
N ALA A 397 24.73 24.84 0.32
CA ALA A 397 23.50 24.91 1.08
C ALA A 397 22.45 23.93 0.53
N ILE A 398 21.89 23.11 1.43
CA ILE A 398 20.64 22.38 1.20
C ILE A 398 19.51 23.31 1.64
N ILE A 399 18.69 23.72 0.67
CA ILE A 399 17.60 24.68 0.87
C ILE A 399 16.39 23.96 1.45
N GLN A 400 16.05 22.79 0.91
CA GLN A 400 14.97 21.94 1.40
C GLN A 400 15.57 20.68 2.05
N LYS A 401 15.81 20.73 3.37
CA LYS A 401 16.52 19.68 4.11
C LYS A 401 15.75 18.37 4.24
N GLU A 402 14.43 18.46 4.27
CA GLU A 402 13.52 17.32 4.43
C GLU A 402 13.13 16.69 3.07
N HIS A 403 13.64 17.21 1.96
CA HIS A 403 13.31 16.71 0.63
C HIS A 403 13.97 15.34 0.40
N LEU A 404 13.23 14.33 -0.07
CA LEU A 404 13.73 12.95 -0.22
C LEU A 404 15.03 12.85 -1.04
N ILE A 405 15.17 13.68 -2.08
CA ILE A 405 16.39 13.68 -2.91
C ILE A 405 17.68 13.88 -2.08
N VAL A 406 17.62 14.64 -0.98
CA VAL A 406 18.76 14.89 -0.10
C VAL A 406 18.76 14.03 1.16
N GLU A 407 17.82 13.08 1.28
CA GLU A 407 17.75 12.17 2.42
C GLU A 407 19.08 11.41 2.56
N ASN A 408 19.70 11.52 3.74
CA ASN A 408 21.00 10.93 4.06
C ASN A 408 22.19 11.40 3.18
N VAL A 409 22.02 12.40 2.32
CA VAL A 409 23.11 13.00 1.53
C VAL A 409 23.85 14.03 2.40
N LYS A 410 25.00 13.64 2.94
CA LYS A 410 25.80 14.48 3.87
C LYS A 410 26.94 15.19 3.16
N LYS A 411 27.54 14.57 2.15
CA LYS A 411 28.71 15.08 1.44
C LYS A 411 28.60 14.75 -0.04
N PHE A 412 28.94 15.72 -0.89
CA PHE A 412 29.17 15.47 -2.31
C PHE A 412 30.34 16.35 -2.78
N GLU A 413 31.31 15.77 -3.48
CA GLU A 413 32.46 16.50 -4.03
C GLU A 413 32.53 16.27 -5.54
N GLY A 414 32.38 17.32 -6.34
CA GLY A 414 32.30 17.23 -7.81
C GLY A 414 33.61 16.91 -8.53
N GLY A 415 34.70 16.68 -7.81
CA GLY A 415 36.03 16.44 -8.38
C GLY A 415 36.64 17.67 -9.04
N ARG A 416 37.77 17.48 -9.74
CA ARG A 416 38.51 18.55 -10.43
C ARG A 416 37.63 19.30 -11.43
N PHE A 417 36.76 18.58 -12.13
CA PHE A 417 35.87 19.19 -13.12
C PHE A 417 34.67 19.86 -12.47
N SER A 418 33.99 19.19 -11.52
CA SER A 418 32.73 19.68 -10.95
C SER A 418 31.79 20.21 -12.04
N SER A 419 31.69 19.50 -13.17
CA SER A 419 30.96 19.98 -14.35
C SER A 419 29.48 20.20 -14.02
N ARG A 420 29.00 21.38 -14.36
CA ARG A 420 27.61 21.85 -14.15
C ARG A 420 27.31 22.99 -15.12
N ILE A 421 26.05 23.37 -15.30
CA ILE A 421 25.67 24.54 -16.10
C ILE A 421 25.32 25.74 -15.22
N LEU A 422 25.48 26.95 -15.77
CA LEU A 422 25.05 28.21 -15.18
C LEU A 422 23.60 28.56 -15.55
N GLY A 423 22.70 27.58 -15.45
CA GLY A 423 21.26 27.80 -15.61
C GLY A 423 20.63 28.39 -14.35
N GLN A 424 19.53 29.12 -14.52
CA GLN A 424 18.74 29.69 -13.43
C GLN A 424 17.45 28.87 -13.21
N PRO A 425 16.90 28.84 -11.98
CA PRO A 425 15.58 28.29 -11.76
C PRO A 425 14.53 28.93 -12.68
N THR A 426 13.67 28.13 -13.29
CA THR A 426 12.54 28.65 -14.07
C THR A 426 11.34 28.95 -13.16
N GLU A 427 10.35 29.67 -13.66
CA GLU A 427 9.07 29.86 -12.94
C GLU A 427 8.45 28.52 -12.50
N GLY A 428 7.98 28.45 -11.26
CA GLY A 428 7.39 27.24 -10.66
C GLY A 428 8.39 26.11 -10.37
N ALA A 429 9.69 26.36 -10.47
CA ALA A 429 10.71 25.42 -10.07
C ALA A 429 11.07 25.56 -8.58
N GLU A 430 11.33 24.42 -7.95
CA GLU A 430 11.80 24.34 -6.58
C GLU A 430 13.31 24.08 -6.56
N LEU A 431 14.04 24.91 -5.82
CA LEU A 431 15.48 24.75 -5.61
C LEU A 431 15.73 23.97 -4.31
N ILE A 432 16.28 22.76 -4.43
CA ILE A 432 16.46 21.83 -3.31
C ILE A 432 17.85 21.98 -2.69
N ALA A 433 18.90 22.08 -3.52
CA ALA A 433 20.27 22.25 -3.04
C ALA A 433 21.13 23.07 -4.01
N LYS A 434 22.19 23.65 -3.47
CA LYS A 434 23.20 24.43 -4.20
C LYS A 434 24.57 23.78 -4.09
N TRP A 435 25.41 24.05 -5.08
CA TRP A 435 26.85 23.88 -4.96
C TRP A 435 27.43 24.91 -3.97
N SER A 436 28.62 24.66 -3.44
CA SER A 436 29.31 25.54 -2.49
C SER A 436 29.64 26.93 -3.04
N ASP A 437 29.59 27.11 -4.36
CA ASP A 437 29.78 28.40 -5.03
C ASP A 437 28.47 29.11 -5.38
N GLY A 438 27.34 28.66 -4.81
CA GLY A 438 26.02 29.25 -4.97
C GLY A 438 25.25 28.81 -6.21
N THR A 439 25.89 28.13 -7.16
CA THR A 439 25.21 27.63 -8.36
C THR A 439 24.18 26.53 -8.00
N PRO A 440 23.01 26.46 -8.66
CA PRO A 440 22.01 25.44 -8.33
C PRO A 440 22.56 24.01 -8.57
N LEU A 441 22.27 23.08 -7.66
CA LEU A 441 22.71 21.67 -7.72
C LEU A 441 21.54 20.72 -7.99
N ILE A 442 20.42 20.88 -7.28
CA ILE A 442 19.24 20.00 -7.39
C ILE A 442 18.01 20.88 -7.51
N LEU A 443 17.19 20.64 -8.53
CA LEU A 443 15.94 21.35 -8.74
C LEU A 443 14.84 20.38 -9.19
N GLU A 444 13.61 20.72 -8.88
CA GLU A 444 12.42 20.01 -9.34
C GLU A 444 11.41 20.98 -9.95
N LYS A 445 10.61 20.49 -10.89
CA LYS A 445 9.35 21.12 -11.29
C LYS A 445 8.26 20.08 -11.51
N LYS A 446 7.07 20.35 -10.94
CA LYS A 446 5.84 19.59 -11.17
C LYS A 446 4.85 20.49 -11.92
N LYS A 447 4.43 20.11 -13.13
CA LYS A 447 3.55 20.94 -13.97
C LYS A 447 2.05 20.70 -13.65
N GLY A 448 1.72 20.61 -12.36
CA GLY A 448 0.39 20.27 -11.86
C GLY A 448 0.22 18.78 -11.54
N GLU A 449 -0.89 18.44 -10.88
CA GLU A 449 -1.11 17.12 -10.24
C GLU A 449 -1.23 15.93 -11.21
N ARG A 450 -1.47 16.18 -12.51
CA ARG A 450 -1.69 15.14 -13.53
C ARG A 450 -0.42 14.68 -14.26
N TYR A 451 0.67 15.44 -14.17
CA TYR A 451 1.91 15.16 -14.88
C TYR A 451 2.96 14.58 -13.94
N GLY A 452 3.94 13.88 -14.51
CA GLY A 452 5.12 13.44 -13.75
C GLY A 452 6.04 14.62 -13.38
N ALA A 453 6.98 14.35 -12.48
CA ALA A 453 7.96 15.34 -12.05
C ALA A 453 9.14 15.43 -13.03
N VAL A 454 9.74 16.62 -13.16
CA VAL A 454 11.03 16.81 -13.84
C VAL A 454 12.07 17.26 -12.83
N VAL A 455 13.04 16.40 -12.57
CA VAL A 455 14.15 16.63 -11.65
C VAL A 455 15.43 16.90 -12.43
N VAL A 456 16.16 17.93 -12.05
CA VAL A 456 17.48 18.25 -12.60
C VAL A 456 18.55 18.09 -11.52
N LEU A 457 19.50 17.20 -11.77
CA LEU A 457 20.77 17.12 -11.06
C LEU A 457 21.81 17.87 -11.88
N ASN A 458 22.26 19.03 -11.42
CA ASN A 458 23.23 19.86 -12.12
C ASN A 458 24.66 19.38 -11.92
N ILE A 459 24.90 18.13 -12.35
CA ILE A 459 26.15 17.39 -12.23
C ILE A 459 26.45 16.67 -13.55
N ARG A 460 27.64 16.07 -13.59
CA ARG A 460 28.02 15.04 -14.57
C ARG A 460 27.93 13.65 -13.89
N PRO A 461 27.30 12.62 -14.50
CA PRO A 461 27.00 11.36 -13.81
C PRO A 461 28.19 10.45 -13.45
N PRO A 462 29.21 10.23 -14.30
CA PRO A 462 30.32 9.35 -13.94
C PRO A 462 31.09 9.83 -12.71
N ASN A 463 31.67 8.89 -11.98
CA ASN A 463 32.38 9.12 -10.72
C ASN A 463 33.89 8.89 -10.85
N SER A 464 34.59 9.05 -9.73
CA SER A 464 36.04 8.96 -9.67
C SER A 464 36.65 7.57 -9.89
N ASP A 465 35.86 6.49 -9.94
CA ASP A 465 36.34 5.17 -10.39
C ASP A 465 36.68 5.16 -11.88
N LEU A 466 35.95 5.93 -12.68
CA LEU A 466 36.26 6.06 -14.10
C LEU A 466 37.45 7.01 -14.33
N ASP A 467 37.44 8.15 -13.65
CA ASP A 467 38.54 9.13 -13.69
C ASP A 467 38.46 10.06 -12.47
N ARG A 468 39.58 10.23 -11.76
CA ARG A 468 39.75 11.14 -10.60
C ARG A 468 39.23 12.56 -10.83
N LYS A 469 39.09 13.04 -12.07
CA LYS A 469 38.55 14.38 -12.36
C LYS A 469 37.04 14.51 -12.07
N TYR A 470 36.31 13.41 -12.02
CA TYR A 470 34.88 13.37 -11.73
C TYR A 470 34.57 13.32 -10.22
N TRP A 471 33.28 13.26 -9.87
CA TRP A 471 32.87 13.35 -8.47
C TRP A 471 33.38 12.18 -7.64
N ASN A 472 33.72 12.45 -6.39
CA ASN A 472 34.41 11.52 -5.51
C ASN A 472 33.48 10.37 -5.08
N LYS A 473 33.78 9.15 -5.51
CA LYS A 473 32.95 7.96 -5.21
C LYS A 473 32.75 7.68 -3.72
N LYS A 474 33.65 8.19 -2.87
CA LYS A 474 33.58 8.04 -1.40
C LYS A 474 32.62 9.06 -0.76
N THR A 475 31.92 9.85 -1.57
CA THR A 475 30.89 10.79 -1.16
C THR A 475 29.53 10.32 -1.67
N ASP A 476 28.46 10.98 -1.24
CA ASP A 476 27.07 10.51 -1.39
C ASP A 476 26.50 10.78 -2.79
N GLY A 477 27.34 10.89 -3.82
CA GLY A 477 26.90 11.15 -5.20
C GLY A 477 26.01 10.05 -5.77
N ALA A 478 26.34 8.78 -5.51
CA ALA A 478 25.51 7.64 -5.92
C ALA A 478 24.14 7.68 -5.25
N LEU A 479 24.13 7.91 -3.92
CA LEU A 479 22.92 8.04 -3.13
C LEU A 479 22.05 9.20 -3.62
N MET A 480 22.64 10.38 -3.87
CA MET A 480 21.92 11.54 -4.38
C MET A 480 21.24 11.28 -5.74
N ILE A 481 21.91 10.56 -6.65
CA ILE A 481 21.30 10.20 -7.94
C ILE A 481 20.20 9.15 -7.74
N ALA A 482 20.44 8.13 -6.90
CA ALA A 482 19.44 7.12 -6.58
C ALA A 482 18.18 7.73 -5.94
N ASN A 483 18.33 8.60 -4.95
CA ASN A 483 17.22 9.31 -4.31
C ASN A 483 16.44 10.16 -5.33
N ALA A 484 17.12 10.81 -6.28
CA ALA A 484 16.45 11.55 -7.35
C ALA A 484 15.59 10.66 -8.25
N VAL A 485 16.10 9.48 -8.60
CA VAL A 485 15.37 8.50 -9.42
C VAL A 485 14.21 7.87 -8.63
N GLU A 486 14.43 7.51 -7.38
CA GLU A 486 13.42 6.97 -6.45
C GLU A 486 12.28 7.97 -6.23
N TYR A 487 12.64 9.21 -5.90
CA TYR A 487 11.68 10.29 -5.73
C TYR A 487 10.87 10.53 -7.02
N ALA A 488 11.55 10.67 -8.17
CA ALA A 488 10.87 10.86 -9.45
C ALA A 488 9.95 9.69 -9.80
N ALA A 489 10.37 8.44 -9.52
CA ALA A 489 9.52 7.28 -9.71
C ALA A 489 8.26 7.32 -8.83
N GLY A 490 8.39 7.70 -7.55
CA GLY A 490 7.25 7.89 -6.64
C GLY A 490 6.30 9.02 -7.05
N GLU A 491 6.82 10.03 -7.76
CA GLU A 491 6.00 11.11 -8.35
C GLU A 491 5.30 10.71 -9.65
N SER A 492 5.69 9.60 -10.28
CA SER A 492 5.09 9.10 -11.50
C SER A 492 3.61 8.72 -11.29
N LYS A 493 2.77 9.06 -12.26
CA LYS A 493 1.33 8.69 -12.28
C LYS A 493 1.09 7.38 -13.02
N LEU A 494 2.13 6.81 -13.64
CA LEU A 494 2.06 5.52 -14.30
C LEU A 494 1.98 4.41 -13.24
N LYS A 495 1.04 3.47 -13.44
CA LYS A 495 0.85 2.30 -12.57
C LYS A 495 1.20 1.05 -13.36
N PHE A 496 1.88 0.12 -12.70
CA PHE A 496 2.23 -1.18 -13.26
C PHE A 496 1.84 -2.23 -12.23
N ASP A 497 1.23 -3.31 -12.72
CA ASP A 497 0.80 -4.45 -11.92
C ASP A 497 1.97 -5.19 -11.25
#